data_AF-A0A8T5J8K5-F1
#
_entry.id   AF-A0A8T5J8K5-F1
#
_cell.length_a   1.000
_cell.length_b   1.000
_cell.length_c   1.000
_cell.angle_alpha   90.00
_cell.angle_beta   90.00
_cell.angle_gamma   90.00
#
_symmetry.space_group_name_H-M   'P 1'
#
loop_
_entity.id
_entity.type
_entity.pdbx_description
1 polymer ?
#
loop_
_entity_poly.entity_id
_entity_poly.type
_entity_poly.pdbx_seq_one_letter_code
_entity_poly.pdbx_strand_id
1 'polypeptide(L)'
;MKKEVNGKKGLEFFYLRFVLVLLFGIIMFSVSVLSASSEPSVCCEKTTEGALCINTQAENCAEDSLQSPTSCETTSYCKLGTCYDSSEGICMENTPSSVCEQNGGTWDSREIEEVPQCQLGCCILGDQAAYVSLVRCKQLSTQFGIENNYDTSITSEVACIETAQSQDKGACVFEEDFERICEFTTRDECGASQEVEVAGEVIDSGKTFYKEYLCSAEELNTACARQIETTCNAGDVYWKDSCGNLENVYSANKDVSWNNGRVIEADGVCSANDGSDPDCGNCNYLLGSSCAEYDGVLGIGGPSDGEYYCQKTECVDDQGNERFNGESWCGYDGKVGGGLDAVGSRHFRKLCIDGEVIVEACSDFRNELCISGSI
;
A
#
# COMPACT_ATOMS: atom_id res chain seq x y z
N MET A 1 -42.55 -84.19 -42.76
CA MET A 1 -43.55 -83.61 -41.86
C MET A 1 -43.35 -82.10 -41.83
N LYS A 2 -44.26 -81.32 -42.45
CA LYS A 2 -44.25 -79.85 -42.43
C LYS A 2 -45.19 -79.35 -41.33
N LYS A 3 -44.73 -78.38 -40.52
CA LYS A 3 -45.59 -77.41 -39.82
C LYS A 3 -44.87 -76.07 -39.82
N GLU A 4 -45.39 -75.13 -40.62
CA GLU A 4 -45.01 -73.72 -40.64
C GLU A 4 -45.69 -72.99 -39.47
N VAL A 5 -44.94 -72.13 -38.78
CA VAL A 5 -45.39 -71.33 -37.64
C VAL A 5 -45.69 -69.91 -38.11
N ASN A 6 -46.92 -69.45 -37.85
CA ASN A 6 -47.46 -68.17 -38.31
C ASN A 6 -47.50 -67.17 -37.13
N GLY A 7 -46.39 -66.45 -36.89
CA GLY A 7 -46.18 -65.59 -35.71
C GLY A 7 -46.11 -64.07 -35.98
N LYS A 8 -46.68 -63.56 -37.07
CA LYS A 8 -46.51 -62.14 -37.48
C LYS A 8 -47.72 -61.22 -37.28
N LYS A 9 -48.88 -61.70 -36.83
CA LYS A 9 -50.11 -60.87 -36.73
C LYS A 9 -50.36 -60.21 -35.36
N GLY A 10 -49.67 -60.64 -34.30
CA GLY A 10 -49.88 -60.10 -32.95
C GLY A 10 -49.10 -58.82 -32.63
N LEU A 11 -47.93 -58.63 -33.26
CA LEU A 11 -47.00 -57.54 -32.92
C LEU A 11 -47.43 -56.18 -33.51
N GLU A 12 -48.01 -56.19 -34.72
CA GLU A 12 -48.51 -54.99 -35.42
C GLU A 12 -49.72 -54.35 -34.71
N PHE A 13 -50.59 -55.17 -34.11
CA PHE A 13 -51.78 -54.66 -33.40
C PHE A 13 -51.45 -53.99 -32.06
N PHE A 14 -50.32 -54.35 -31.45
CA PHE A 14 -49.89 -53.78 -30.17
C PHE A 14 -49.28 -52.38 -30.37
N TYR A 15 -48.46 -52.20 -31.40
CA TYR A 15 -47.87 -50.91 -31.75
C TYR A 15 -48.92 -49.86 -32.14
N LEU A 16 -49.95 -50.25 -32.90
CA LEU A 16 -51.01 -49.33 -33.31
C LEU A 16 -51.83 -48.80 -32.13
N ARG A 17 -52.08 -49.64 -31.11
CA ARG A 17 -52.80 -49.22 -29.89
C ARG A 17 -51.94 -48.37 -28.96
N PHE A 18 -50.64 -48.62 -28.91
CA PHE A 18 -49.71 -47.82 -28.08
C PHE A 18 -49.54 -46.40 -28.62
N VAL A 19 -49.46 -46.24 -29.95
CA VAL A 19 -49.38 -44.93 -30.62
C VAL A 19 -50.67 -44.11 -30.46
N LEU A 20 -51.85 -44.76 -30.48
CA LEU A 20 -53.13 -44.08 -30.27
C LEU A 20 -53.32 -43.57 -28.82
N VAL A 21 -52.81 -44.29 -27.81
CA VAL A 21 -52.86 -43.85 -26.41
C VAL A 21 -51.90 -42.67 -26.15
N LEU A 22 -50.73 -42.65 -26.79
CA LEU A 22 -49.79 -41.54 -26.73
C LEU A 22 -50.32 -40.27 -27.40
N LEU A 23 -51.04 -40.39 -28.52
CA LEU A 23 -51.68 -39.25 -29.20
C LEU A 23 -52.86 -38.66 -28.41
N PHE A 24 -53.59 -39.47 -27.64
CA PHE A 24 -54.70 -38.99 -26.80
C PHE A 24 -54.23 -38.34 -25.48
N GLY A 25 -53.05 -38.73 -24.96
CA GLY A 25 -52.47 -38.12 -23.76
C GLY A 25 -51.95 -36.70 -23.96
N ILE A 26 -51.57 -36.32 -25.19
CA ILE A 26 -51.01 -35.00 -25.51
C ILE A 26 -52.11 -33.93 -25.69
N ILE A 27 -53.37 -34.33 -25.97
CA ILE A 27 -54.47 -33.40 -26.28
C ILE A 27 -55.20 -32.90 -25.01
N MET A 28 -55.00 -33.53 -23.84
CA MET A 28 -55.64 -33.12 -22.58
C MET A 28 -54.82 -32.12 -21.73
N PHE A 29 -53.67 -31.64 -22.23
CA PHE A 29 -52.95 -30.51 -21.62
C PHE A 29 -53.44 -29.19 -22.25
N SER A 30 -54.75 -28.94 -22.17
CA SER A 30 -55.34 -27.66 -22.54
C SER A 30 -55.02 -26.63 -21.46
N VAL A 31 -54.04 -25.80 -21.80
CA VAL A 31 -53.63 -24.53 -21.21
C VAL A 31 -54.75 -23.83 -20.43
N SER A 32 -54.63 -23.81 -19.10
CA SER A 32 -55.28 -22.79 -18.27
C SER A 32 -54.56 -21.46 -18.52
N VAL A 33 -55.06 -20.66 -19.46
CA VAL A 33 -54.63 -19.26 -19.60
C VAL A 33 -55.24 -18.53 -18.40
N LEU A 34 -54.47 -18.35 -17.32
CA LEU A 34 -54.79 -17.34 -16.33
C LEU A 34 -54.69 -15.99 -17.04
N SER A 35 -55.82 -15.32 -17.21
CA SER A 35 -55.85 -13.89 -17.46
C SER A 35 -55.25 -13.22 -16.22
N ALA A 36 -53.96 -12.85 -16.28
CA ALA A 36 -53.41 -11.87 -15.35
C ALA A 36 -54.09 -10.53 -15.68
N SER A 37 -55.05 -10.12 -14.85
CA SER A 37 -55.44 -8.72 -14.80
C SER A 37 -54.19 -7.94 -14.40
N SER A 38 -53.63 -7.17 -15.32
CA SER A 38 -52.62 -6.18 -14.99
C SER A 38 -53.31 -5.10 -14.14
N GLU A 39 -53.35 -5.32 -12.83
CA GLU A 39 -53.57 -4.30 -11.82
C GLU A 39 -52.68 -3.08 -12.15
N PRO A 40 -53.17 -1.84 -11.98
CA PRO A 40 -52.34 -0.67 -12.20
C PRO A 40 -51.14 -0.72 -11.24
N SER A 41 -49.94 -0.82 -11.81
CA SER A 41 -48.72 -0.74 -11.02
C SER A 41 -48.57 0.67 -10.46
N VAL A 42 -48.34 0.77 -9.15
CA VAL A 42 -47.97 1.99 -8.44
C VAL A 42 -46.49 1.93 -8.07
N CYS A 43 -45.84 3.08 -7.94
CA CYS A 43 -44.56 3.15 -7.27
C CYS A 43 -44.77 3.12 -5.76
N CYS A 44 -44.14 2.18 -5.07
CA CYS A 44 -44.01 2.20 -3.62
C CYS A 44 -42.60 2.69 -3.26
N GLU A 45 -42.50 3.69 -2.37
CA GLU A 45 -41.24 4.06 -1.72
C GLU A 45 -40.68 2.89 -0.94
N LYS A 46 -41.54 2.16 -0.23
CA LYS A 46 -41.20 0.98 0.56
C LYS A 46 -42.32 -0.06 0.52
N THR A 47 -41.97 -1.32 0.29
CA THR A 47 -42.93 -2.43 0.35
C THR A 47 -43.08 -2.97 1.76
N THR A 48 -44.13 -3.75 2.01
CA THR A 48 -44.33 -4.48 3.27
C THR A 48 -43.21 -5.49 3.58
N GLU A 49 -42.50 -5.97 2.54
CA GLU A 49 -41.32 -6.82 2.65
C GLU A 49 -40.01 -6.04 2.80
N GLY A 50 -40.07 -4.70 2.82
CA GLY A 50 -38.92 -3.82 3.05
C GLY A 50 -38.12 -3.46 1.79
N ALA A 51 -38.56 -3.87 0.60
CA ALA A 51 -37.95 -3.45 -0.66
C ALA A 51 -38.26 -1.96 -0.94
N LEU A 52 -37.31 -1.24 -1.53
CA LEU A 52 -37.42 0.20 -1.73
C LEU A 52 -37.55 0.55 -3.21
N CYS A 53 -38.38 1.56 -3.52
CA CYS A 53 -38.57 2.09 -4.87
C CYS A 53 -38.91 1.02 -5.91
N ILE A 54 -39.94 0.22 -5.62
CA ILE A 54 -40.42 -0.83 -6.52
C ILE A 54 -41.79 -0.48 -7.09
N ASN A 55 -41.92 -0.69 -8.40
CA ASN A 55 -43.21 -0.69 -9.10
C ASN A 55 -43.95 -2.00 -8.76
N THR A 56 -45.02 -1.92 -7.98
CA THR A 56 -45.82 -3.07 -7.53
C THR A 56 -47.30 -2.68 -7.37
N GLN A 57 -48.12 -3.55 -6.78
CA GLN A 57 -49.51 -3.25 -6.44
C GLN A 57 -49.58 -2.42 -5.16
N ALA A 58 -50.57 -1.53 -5.06
CA ALA A 58 -50.71 -0.61 -3.93
C ALA A 58 -50.82 -1.33 -2.56
N GLU A 59 -51.38 -2.53 -2.57
CA GLU A 59 -51.52 -3.41 -1.40
C GLU A 59 -50.17 -3.90 -0.85
N ASN A 60 -49.12 -3.90 -1.68
CA ASN A 60 -47.78 -4.29 -1.30
C ASN A 60 -46.96 -3.12 -0.76
N CYS A 61 -47.45 -1.88 -0.84
CA CYS A 61 -46.78 -0.72 -0.22
C CYS A 61 -46.98 -0.74 1.31
N ALA A 62 -45.96 -0.34 2.07
CA ALA A 62 -46.10 -0.19 3.51
C ALA A 62 -47.04 0.99 3.87
N GLU A 63 -47.88 0.85 4.90
CA GLU A 63 -48.91 1.85 5.27
C GLU A 63 -48.34 3.25 5.52
N ASP A 64 -47.12 3.36 6.05
CA ASP A 64 -46.45 4.62 6.39
C ASP A 64 -45.49 5.13 5.29
N SER A 65 -45.54 4.57 4.08
CA SER A 65 -44.63 4.92 2.97
C SER A 65 -45.30 5.76 1.88
N LEU A 66 -44.51 6.57 1.16
CA LEU A 66 -44.99 7.31 0.00
C LEU A 66 -45.32 6.33 -1.14
N GLN A 67 -46.46 6.57 -1.81
CA GLN A 67 -46.82 5.84 -3.02
C GLN A 67 -47.41 6.78 -4.07
N SER A 68 -47.26 6.43 -5.34
CA SER A 68 -47.80 7.23 -6.44
C SER A 68 -48.27 6.34 -7.59
N PRO A 69 -49.40 6.66 -8.25
CA PRO A 69 -49.96 5.87 -9.35
C PRO A 69 -49.22 6.13 -10.68
N THR A 70 -47.90 6.09 -10.63
CA THR A 70 -46.97 6.29 -11.73
C THR A 70 -45.75 5.42 -11.49
N SER A 71 -44.88 5.31 -12.47
CA SER A 71 -43.65 4.54 -12.34
C SER A 71 -42.61 5.25 -11.46
N CYS A 72 -41.82 4.49 -10.71
CA CYS A 72 -40.87 5.04 -9.73
C CYS A 72 -39.85 6.02 -10.30
N GLU A 73 -39.45 5.88 -11.57
CA GLU A 73 -38.54 6.81 -12.23
C GLU A 73 -39.11 8.22 -12.41
N THR A 74 -40.43 8.39 -12.25
CA THR A 74 -41.12 9.68 -12.35
C THR A 74 -41.44 10.32 -11.00
N THR A 75 -41.14 9.65 -9.88
CA THR A 75 -41.44 10.15 -8.54
C THR A 75 -40.23 10.87 -7.93
N SER A 76 -40.48 11.89 -7.11
CA SER A 76 -39.39 12.66 -6.49
C SER A 76 -38.64 11.89 -5.41
N TYR A 77 -39.31 10.94 -4.73
CA TYR A 77 -38.74 10.14 -3.63
C TYR A 77 -38.02 8.86 -4.09
N CYS A 78 -38.16 8.50 -5.36
CA CYS A 78 -37.38 7.43 -6.01
C CYS A 78 -36.54 7.96 -7.18
N LYS A 79 -36.28 9.27 -7.18
CA LYS A 79 -35.43 9.89 -8.18
C LYS A 79 -34.03 9.30 -8.07
N LEU A 80 -33.50 8.86 -9.21
CA LEU A 80 -32.12 8.37 -9.30
C LEU A 80 -31.15 9.54 -9.26
N GLY A 81 -30.06 9.34 -8.54
CA GLY A 81 -28.98 10.31 -8.39
C GLY A 81 -27.76 9.64 -7.77
N THR A 82 -26.89 10.46 -7.21
CA THR A 82 -25.67 10.00 -6.56
C THR A 82 -25.88 9.95 -5.05
N CYS A 83 -25.63 8.79 -4.45
CA CYS A 83 -25.59 8.64 -3.00
C CYS A 83 -24.14 8.68 -2.53
N TYR A 84 -23.82 9.50 -1.54
CA TYR A 84 -22.48 9.53 -0.94
C TYR A 84 -22.53 9.28 0.56
N ASP A 85 -21.64 8.42 1.05
CA ASP A 85 -21.39 8.20 2.47
C ASP A 85 -20.25 9.10 2.93
N SER A 86 -20.56 10.10 3.75
CA SER A 86 -19.57 11.04 4.29
C SER A 86 -18.58 10.43 5.29
N SER A 87 -18.88 9.25 5.84
CA SER A 87 -18.04 8.58 6.82
C SER A 87 -17.02 7.66 6.16
N GLU A 88 -17.47 6.84 5.21
CA GLU A 88 -16.62 5.89 4.48
C GLU A 88 -15.99 6.48 3.22
N GLY A 89 -16.54 7.58 2.69
CA GLY A 89 -16.11 8.19 1.42
C GLY A 89 -16.53 7.41 0.18
N ILE A 90 -17.57 6.59 0.28
CA ILE A 90 -18.08 5.75 -0.82
C ILE A 90 -19.19 6.48 -1.54
N CYS A 91 -19.15 6.47 -2.87
CA CYS A 91 -20.22 7.01 -3.70
C CYS A 91 -20.85 5.90 -4.56
N MET A 92 -22.18 5.97 -4.71
CA MET A 92 -22.97 5.05 -5.51
C MET A 92 -23.80 5.86 -6.50
N GLU A 93 -23.59 5.61 -7.78
CA GLU A 93 -24.42 6.16 -8.85
C GLU A 93 -25.78 5.47 -8.93
N ASN A 94 -26.72 6.06 -9.68
CA ASN A 94 -28.04 5.48 -9.97
C ASN A 94 -28.80 4.98 -8.73
N THR A 95 -28.62 5.67 -7.60
CA THR A 95 -29.22 5.29 -6.33
C THR A 95 -30.50 6.09 -6.09
N PRO A 96 -31.65 5.45 -5.81
CA PRO A 96 -32.85 6.15 -5.43
C PRO A 96 -32.66 6.96 -4.13
N SER A 97 -33.24 8.16 -4.04
CA SER A 97 -33.08 9.03 -2.86
C SER A 97 -33.47 8.36 -1.54
N SER A 98 -34.61 7.67 -1.50
CA SER A 98 -35.07 6.97 -0.30
C SER A 98 -34.16 5.81 0.13
N VAL A 99 -33.48 5.15 -0.82
CA VAL A 99 -32.49 4.10 -0.55
C VAL A 99 -31.23 4.70 0.07
N CYS A 100 -30.78 5.83 -0.47
CA CYS A 100 -29.59 6.51 0.05
C CYS A 100 -29.79 6.99 1.48
N GLU A 101 -30.89 7.71 1.72
CA GLU A 101 -31.18 8.33 3.01
C GLU A 101 -31.47 7.30 4.10
N GLN A 102 -32.16 6.18 3.78
CA GLN A 102 -32.39 5.09 4.75
C GLN A 102 -31.10 4.38 5.17
N ASN A 103 -30.09 4.36 4.31
CA ASN A 103 -28.78 3.77 4.62
C ASN A 103 -27.82 4.79 5.27
N GLY A 104 -28.30 5.98 5.63
CA GLY A 104 -27.48 7.03 6.27
C GLY A 104 -26.56 7.79 5.30
N GLY A 105 -26.71 7.58 3.99
CA GLY A 105 -26.02 8.34 2.96
C GLY A 105 -26.68 9.69 2.70
N THR A 106 -25.95 10.60 2.06
CA THR A 106 -26.50 11.87 1.56
C THR A 106 -26.72 11.76 0.06
N TRP A 107 -27.94 12.09 -0.38
CA TRP A 107 -28.33 12.00 -1.78
C TRP A 107 -28.15 13.33 -2.51
N ASP A 108 -27.66 13.29 -3.74
CA ASP A 108 -27.55 14.42 -4.65
C ASP A 108 -28.17 14.06 -6.01
N SER A 109 -28.90 15.00 -6.60
CA SER A 109 -29.57 14.79 -7.88
C SER A 109 -28.65 14.82 -9.09
N ARG A 110 -27.40 15.28 -8.92
CA ARG A 110 -26.38 15.37 -9.96
C ARG A 110 -25.76 14.00 -10.26
N GLU A 111 -25.14 13.91 -11.43
CA GLU A 111 -24.34 12.73 -11.80
C GLU A 111 -23.08 12.65 -10.92
N ILE A 112 -22.52 11.45 -10.75
CA ILE A 112 -21.43 11.19 -9.80
C ILE A 112 -20.19 12.07 -10.09
N GLU A 113 -19.94 12.34 -11.37
CA GLU A 113 -18.87 13.20 -11.89
C GLU A 113 -19.06 14.68 -11.57
N GLU A 114 -20.28 15.11 -11.22
CA GLU A 114 -20.61 16.49 -10.86
C GLU A 114 -20.68 16.72 -9.34
N VAL A 115 -20.60 15.64 -8.55
CA VAL A 115 -20.63 15.69 -7.09
C VAL A 115 -19.19 15.84 -6.56
N PRO A 116 -18.83 16.97 -5.92
CA PRO A 116 -17.46 17.23 -5.46
C PRO A 116 -16.89 16.18 -4.49
N GLN A 117 -17.75 15.60 -3.65
CA GLN A 117 -17.39 14.57 -2.67
C GLN A 117 -17.04 13.22 -3.30
N CYS A 118 -17.49 13.00 -4.53
CA CYS A 118 -17.30 11.76 -5.29
C CYS A 118 -16.16 11.84 -6.29
N GLN A 119 -15.50 13.00 -6.41
CA GLN A 119 -14.33 13.15 -7.25
C GLN A 119 -13.21 12.24 -6.74
N LEU A 120 -12.70 11.43 -7.65
CA LEU A 120 -11.62 10.49 -7.38
C LEU A 120 -10.27 11.18 -7.58
N GLY A 121 -9.28 10.65 -6.89
CA GLY A 121 -7.87 11.02 -7.01
C GLY A 121 -7.03 9.84 -6.56
N CYS A 122 -5.72 9.95 -6.74
CA CYS A 122 -4.82 8.89 -6.35
C CYS A 122 -4.43 9.02 -4.87
N CYS A 123 -4.76 8.00 -4.08
CA CYS A 123 -4.33 7.88 -2.70
C CYS A 123 -3.07 7.00 -2.64
N ILE A 124 -1.92 7.58 -2.29
CA ILE A 124 -0.68 6.84 -2.11
C ILE A 124 -0.61 6.31 -0.68
N LEU A 125 -0.43 5.00 -0.56
CA LEU A 125 -0.46 4.23 0.69
C LEU A 125 0.85 3.45 0.84
N GLY A 126 1.98 4.15 1.06
CA GLY A 126 3.29 3.51 1.09
C GLY A 126 3.72 3.03 -0.30
N ASP A 127 3.85 1.72 -0.48
CA ASP A 127 4.20 1.04 -1.74
C ASP A 127 2.97 0.70 -2.61
N GLN A 128 1.77 1.11 -2.17
CA GLN A 128 0.51 0.88 -2.86
C GLN A 128 -0.18 2.19 -3.20
N ALA A 129 -1.11 2.14 -4.16
CA ALA A 129 -1.96 3.27 -4.48
C ALA A 129 -3.40 2.81 -4.73
N ALA A 130 -4.36 3.67 -4.39
CA ALA A 130 -5.78 3.43 -4.58
C ALA A 130 -6.45 4.65 -5.22
N TYR A 131 -7.19 4.44 -6.31
CA TYR A 131 -7.95 5.50 -6.97
C TYR A 131 -9.32 5.65 -6.32
N VAL A 132 -9.41 6.55 -5.34
CA VAL A 132 -10.55 6.65 -4.42
C VAL A 132 -10.89 8.11 -4.12
N SER A 133 -11.98 8.38 -3.39
CA SER A 133 -12.29 9.74 -2.93
C SER A 133 -11.33 10.20 -1.83
N LEU A 134 -11.22 11.51 -1.62
CA LEU A 134 -10.40 12.08 -0.53
C LEU A 134 -10.79 11.54 0.85
N VAL A 135 -12.09 11.38 1.12
CA VAL A 135 -12.57 10.86 2.41
C VAL A 135 -12.14 9.40 2.58
N ARG A 136 -12.26 8.60 1.52
CA ARG A 136 -11.82 7.20 1.54
C ARG A 136 -10.31 7.11 1.74
N CYS A 137 -9.54 7.97 1.08
CA CYS A 137 -8.10 8.03 1.27
C CYS A 137 -7.74 8.30 2.73
N LYS A 138 -8.38 9.28 3.37
CA LYS A 138 -8.16 9.59 4.80
C LYS A 138 -8.47 8.42 5.72
N GLN A 139 -9.53 7.66 5.44
CA GLN A 139 -9.86 6.45 6.20
C GLN A 139 -8.75 5.39 6.07
N LEU A 140 -8.28 5.13 4.84
CA LEU A 140 -7.20 4.19 4.59
C LEU A 140 -5.90 4.64 5.27
N SER A 141 -5.49 5.91 5.12
CA SER A 141 -4.28 6.42 5.76
C SER A 141 -4.32 6.28 7.29
N THR A 142 -5.47 6.61 7.91
CA THR A 142 -5.67 6.46 9.36
C THR A 142 -5.62 5.00 9.79
N GLN A 143 -6.24 4.09 9.02
CA GLN A 143 -6.25 2.66 9.29
C GLN A 143 -4.85 2.05 9.27
N PHE A 144 -4.00 2.48 8.33
CA PHE A 144 -2.64 1.97 8.18
C PHE A 144 -1.59 2.76 8.99
N GLY A 145 -1.99 3.86 9.66
CA GLY A 145 -1.07 4.69 10.43
C GLY A 145 -0.04 5.43 9.58
N ILE A 146 -0.39 5.72 8.32
CA ILE A 146 0.49 6.38 7.35
C ILE A 146 0.02 7.81 7.06
N GLU A 147 0.94 8.65 6.57
CA GLU A 147 0.61 10.01 6.16
C GLU A 147 -0.41 10.01 5.02
N ASN A 148 -1.36 10.96 5.07
CA ASN A 148 -2.35 11.09 4.03
C ASN A 148 -1.72 11.76 2.79
N ASN A 149 -1.52 10.99 1.73
CA ASN A 149 -1.02 11.47 0.44
C ASN A 149 -2.09 11.27 -0.64
N TYR A 150 -2.70 12.37 -1.10
CA TYR A 150 -3.79 12.36 -2.05
C TYR A 150 -3.53 13.33 -3.20
N ASP A 151 -3.37 12.79 -4.41
CA ASP A 151 -3.07 13.53 -5.62
C ASP A 151 -4.30 13.61 -6.53
N THR A 152 -4.76 14.84 -6.79
CA THR A 152 -5.91 15.12 -7.67
C THR A 152 -5.52 15.35 -9.13
N SER A 153 -4.21 15.45 -9.43
CA SER A 153 -3.71 15.58 -10.79
C SER A 153 -3.77 14.26 -11.56
N ILE A 154 -3.77 13.13 -10.84
CA ILE A 154 -3.92 11.80 -11.41
C ILE A 154 -5.42 11.50 -11.56
N THR A 155 -5.89 11.43 -12.81
CA THR A 155 -7.32 11.31 -13.15
C THR A 155 -7.72 9.93 -13.66
N SER A 156 -6.90 8.90 -13.46
CA SER A 156 -7.24 7.53 -13.85
C SER A 156 -6.69 6.51 -12.87
N GLU A 157 -7.41 5.40 -12.73
CA GLU A 157 -6.99 4.29 -11.88
C GLU A 157 -5.66 3.68 -12.33
N VAL A 158 -5.47 3.55 -13.65
CA VAL A 158 -4.22 3.01 -14.23
C VAL A 158 -3.02 3.89 -13.86
N ALA A 159 -3.11 5.20 -14.11
CA ALA A 159 -2.03 6.14 -13.75
C ALA A 159 -1.77 6.18 -12.24
N CYS A 160 -2.82 5.97 -11.42
CA CYS A 160 -2.67 5.91 -9.97
C CYS A 160 -1.89 4.67 -9.53
N ILE A 161 -2.25 3.50 -10.06
CA ILE A 161 -1.54 2.24 -9.80
C ILE A 161 -0.09 2.33 -10.29
N GLU A 162 0.14 2.95 -11.46
CA GLU A 162 1.47 3.18 -12.00
C GLU A 162 2.33 4.06 -11.08
N THR A 163 1.73 5.02 -10.36
CA THR A 163 2.47 5.89 -9.42
C THR A 163 3.05 5.11 -8.24
N ALA A 164 2.36 4.08 -7.74
CA ALA A 164 2.93 3.20 -6.73
C ALA A 164 4.01 2.28 -7.32
N GLN A 165 3.77 1.72 -8.51
CA GLN A 165 4.73 0.84 -9.18
C GLN A 165 5.99 1.56 -9.64
N SER A 166 5.91 2.86 -9.91
CA SER A 166 7.05 3.67 -10.35
C SER A 166 8.13 3.76 -9.28
N GLN A 167 7.74 3.69 -8.00
CA GLN A 167 8.63 3.68 -6.83
C GLN A 167 9.22 2.30 -6.50
N ASP A 168 8.80 1.23 -7.19
CA ASP A 168 9.40 -0.09 -7.03
C ASP A 168 10.92 0.00 -7.25
N LYS A 169 11.72 -0.52 -6.32
CA LYS A 169 13.18 -0.64 -6.48
C LYS A 169 13.56 -2.00 -7.05
N GLY A 170 14.61 -2.02 -7.86
CA GLY A 170 15.08 -3.24 -8.48
C GLY A 170 16.21 -3.01 -9.47
N ALA A 171 16.58 -4.08 -10.17
CA ALA A 171 17.62 -4.08 -11.18
C ALA A 171 17.08 -3.56 -12.52
N CYS A 172 17.60 -2.43 -12.98
CA CYS A 172 17.42 -1.93 -14.34
C CYS A 172 18.54 -2.45 -15.23
N VAL A 173 18.24 -3.39 -16.13
CA VAL A 173 19.24 -4.08 -16.95
C VAL A 173 19.13 -3.63 -18.39
N PHE A 174 20.26 -3.35 -19.03
CA PHE A 174 20.34 -2.97 -20.44
C PHE A 174 21.67 -3.37 -21.06
N GLU A 175 21.74 -3.36 -22.38
CA GLU A 175 22.98 -3.68 -23.11
C GLU A 175 23.67 -2.39 -23.57
N GLU A 176 24.96 -2.28 -23.23
CA GLU A 176 25.85 -1.23 -23.71
C GLU A 176 27.16 -1.88 -24.13
N ASP A 177 27.68 -1.55 -25.32
CA ASP A 177 28.95 -2.09 -25.85
C ASP A 177 29.10 -3.64 -25.78
N PHE A 178 27.98 -4.37 -25.97
CA PHE A 178 27.88 -5.84 -25.87
C PHE A 178 28.06 -6.40 -24.45
N GLU A 179 27.94 -5.57 -23.43
CA GLU A 179 27.94 -5.94 -22.01
C GLU A 179 26.56 -5.68 -21.40
N ARG A 180 26.10 -6.57 -20.51
CA ARG A 180 24.85 -6.39 -19.76
C ARG A 180 25.13 -5.56 -18.52
N ILE A 181 24.86 -4.27 -18.63
CA ILE A 181 24.98 -3.30 -17.54
C ILE A 181 23.72 -3.35 -16.67
N CYS A 182 23.87 -3.03 -15.39
CA CYS A 182 22.77 -2.93 -14.46
C CYS A 182 22.93 -1.77 -13.50
N GLU A 183 21.83 -1.06 -13.29
CA GLU A 183 21.69 0.00 -12.29
C GLU A 183 20.58 -0.39 -11.30
N PHE A 184 20.86 -0.33 -9.99
CA PHE A 184 19.85 -0.55 -8.97
C PHE A 184 19.12 0.76 -8.68
N THR A 185 17.88 0.88 -9.15
CA THR A 185 17.14 2.15 -9.23
C THR A 185 15.65 1.90 -9.11
N THR A 186 14.85 2.95 -9.18
CA THR A 186 13.38 2.84 -9.23
C THR A 186 12.91 2.47 -10.64
N ARG A 187 11.72 1.88 -10.75
CA ARG A 187 11.11 1.57 -12.05
C ARG A 187 10.96 2.82 -12.92
N ASP A 188 10.60 3.95 -12.31
CA ASP A 188 10.47 5.24 -13.00
C ASP A 188 11.79 5.69 -13.63
N GLU A 189 12.84 5.76 -12.82
CA GLU A 189 14.19 6.16 -13.23
C GLU A 189 14.78 5.20 -14.27
N CYS A 190 14.44 3.90 -14.19
CA CYS A 190 14.84 2.92 -15.19
C CYS A 190 14.29 3.25 -16.58
N GLY A 191 13.03 3.73 -16.67
CA GLY A 191 12.39 4.07 -17.95
C GLY A 191 12.18 2.88 -18.89
N ALA A 192 12.10 1.65 -18.38
CA ALA A 192 12.00 0.41 -19.18
C ALA A 192 10.76 0.33 -20.09
N SER A 193 9.70 1.08 -19.77
CA SER A 193 8.47 1.14 -20.56
C SER A 193 8.42 2.34 -21.52
N GLN A 194 9.49 3.13 -21.60
CA GLN A 194 9.52 4.34 -22.42
C GLN A 194 9.96 4.02 -23.85
N GLU A 195 9.19 4.54 -24.80
CA GLU A 195 9.59 4.59 -26.20
C GLU A 195 10.54 5.78 -26.42
N VAL A 196 11.70 5.54 -27.02
CA VAL A 196 12.71 6.55 -27.29
C VAL A 196 12.69 6.91 -28.78
N GLU A 197 12.49 8.19 -29.09
CA GLU A 197 12.56 8.68 -30.47
C GLU A 197 14.02 8.98 -30.84
N VAL A 198 14.61 8.12 -31.69
CA VAL A 198 15.96 8.31 -32.22
C VAL A 198 15.87 8.55 -33.73
N ALA A 199 16.32 9.73 -34.17
CA ALA A 199 16.32 10.11 -35.59
C ALA A 199 14.92 10.02 -36.28
N GLY A 200 13.84 10.23 -35.52
CA GLY A 200 12.46 10.17 -36.03
C GLY A 200 11.85 8.77 -36.05
N GLU A 201 12.52 7.78 -35.46
CA GLU A 201 12.04 6.41 -35.32
C GLU A 201 11.82 6.09 -33.84
N VAL A 202 10.69 5.45 -33.54
CA VAL A 202 10.30 5.06 -32.18
C VAL A 202 10.94 3.69 -31.89
N ILE A 203 11.86 3.66 -30.93
CA ILE A 203 12.59 2.44 -30.55
C ILE A 203 12.30 2.14 -29.09
N ASP A 204 12.15 0.86 -28.75
CA ASP A 204 12.13 0.41 -27.36
C ASP A 204 13.40 0.88 -26.65
N SER A 205 13.28 1.31 -25.39
CA SER A 205 14.41 1.79 -24.58
C SER A 205 15.57 0.79 -24.50
N GLY A 206 15.28 -0.50 -24.77
CA GLY A 206 16.24 -1.59 -24.64
C GLY A 206 16.55 -1.94 -23.17
N LYS A 207 15.83 -1.33 -22.22
CA LYS A 207 15.98 -1.54 -20.79
C LYS A 207 14.89 -2.49 -20.28
N THR A 208 15.24 -3.33 -19.31
CA THR A 208 14.30 -4.22 -18.62
C THR A 208 14.44 -4.04 -17.11
N PHE A 209 13.32 -3.79 -16.43
CA PHE A 209 13.28 -3.63 -14.98
C PHE A 209 12.85 -4.93 -14.28
N TYR A 210 13.66 -5.37 -13.31
CA TYR A 210 13.42 -6.55 -12.49
C TYR A 210 13.20 -6.13 -11.02
N LYS A 211 11.92 -5.99 -10.63
CA LYS A 211 11.51 -5.67 -9.26
C LYS A 211 12.10 -6.66 -8.26
N GLU A 212 12.65 -6.17 -7.15
CA GLU A 212 13.22 -6.97 -6.04
C GLU A 212 14.44 -7.83 -6.41
N TYR A 213 15.11 -7.55 -7.54
CA TYR A 213 16.41 -8.16 -7.85
C TYR A 213 17.54 -7.19 -7.56
N LEU A 214 18.63 -7.73 -7.02
CA LEU A 214 19.92 -7.06 -6.98
C LEU A 214 20.58 -7.11 -8.36
N CYS A 215 21.38 -6.11 -8.70
CA CYS A 215 22.11 -6.11 -9.96
C CYS A 215 23.11 -7.26 -10.08
N SER A 216 23.64 -7.77 -8.96
CA SER A 216 24.54 -8.92 -8.91
C SER A 216 23.84 -10.29 -8.94
N ALA A 217 22.53 -10.33 -9.18
CA ALA A 217 21.78 -11.58 -9.28
C ALA A 217 22.23 -12.39 -10.50
N GLU A 218 22.66 -13.64 -10.28
CA GLU A 218 23.21 -14.51 -11.33
C GLU A 218 22.23 -14.73 -12.49
N GLU A 219 20.93 -14.79 -12.21
CA GLU A 219 19.87 -14.99 -13.20
C GLU A 219 19.77 -13.85 -14.23
N LEU A 220 20.24 -12.65 -13.87
CA LEU A 220 20.20 -11.48 -14.74
C LEU A 220 21.37 -11.44 -15.74
N ASN A 221 22.41 -12.28 -15.51
CA ASN A 221 23.64 -12.33 -16.30
C ASN A 221 24.25 -10.94 -16.58
N THR A 222 24.29 -10.10 -15.56
CA THR A 222 24.92 -8.77 -15.63
C THR A 222 26.42 -8.90 -15.42
N ALA A 223 27.16 -7.82 -15.69
CA ALA A 223 28.58 -7.72 -15.40
C ALA A 223 28.89 -7.52 -13.89
N CYS A 224 27.87 -7.37 -13.04
CA CYS A 224 28.04 -6.96 -11.65
C CYS A 224 28.31 -8.16 -10.73
N ALA A 225 29.48 -8.16 -10.07
CA ALA A 225 29.83 -9.12 -9.04
C ALA A 225 29.35 -8.64 -7.67
N ARG A 226 28.82 -9.58 -6.86
CA ARG A 226 28.21 -9.27 -5.57
C ARG A 226 29.21 -8.82 -4.49
N GLN A 227 28.79 -7.92 -3.61
CA GLN A 227 29.38 -7.65 -2.29
C GLN A 227 30.90 -7.39 -2.28
N ILE A 228 31.33 -6.37 -3.04
CA ILE A 228 32.73 -5.95 -3.20
C ILE A 228 33.18 -4.98 -2.10
N GLU A 229 32.34 -4.02 -1.75
CA GLU A 229 32.62 -3.00 -0.73
C GLU A 229 31.39 -2.78 0.15
N THR A 230 31.56 -2.15 1.31
CA THR A 230 30.46 -1.70 2.16
C THR A 230 30.33 -0.18 2.13
N THR A 231 29.17 0.36 2.48
CA THR A 231 28.96 1.81 2.60
C THR A 231 27.86 2.13 3.60
N CYS A 232 27.80 3.40 4.02
CA CYS A 232 26.66 3.92 4.75
C CYS A 232 25.54 4.36 3.82
N ASN A 233 24.32 3.89 4.07
CA ASN A 233 23.11 4.43 3.44
C ASN A 233 22.00 4.52 4.47
N ALA A 234 21.35 5.68 4.57
CA ALA A 234 20.25 5.94 5.50
C ALA A 234 20.53 5.63 6.99
N GLY A 235 21.81 5.64 7.42
CA GLY A 235 22.21 5.32 8.78
C GLY A 235 22.58 3.85 9.01
N ASP A 236 22.35 2.98 8.03
CA ASP A 236 22.71 1.56 8.05
C ASP A 236 23.94 1.27 7.19
N VAL A 237 24.53 0.09 7.40
CA VAL A 237 25.64 -0.41 6.59
C VAL A 237 25.11 -1.35 5.53
N TYR A 238 25.44 -1.09 4.28
CA TYR A 238 25.03 -1.88 3.13
C TYR A 238 26.23 -2.45 2.38
N TRP A 239 26.02 -3.59 1.71
CA TRP A 239 26.94 -4.04 0.66
C TRP A 239 26.77 -3.20 -0.60
N LYS A 240 27.82 -3.14 -1.41
CA LYS A 240 27.78 -2.68 -2.80
C LYS A 240 28.39 -3.71 -3.74
N ASP A 241 27.82 -3.81 -4.93
CA ASP A 241 28.33 -4.67 -5.99
C ASP A 241 29.54 -4.03 -6.73
N SER A 242 30.14 -4.77 -7.66
CA SER A 242 31.28 -4.28 -8.46
C SER A 242 30.95 -3.15 -9.44
N CYS A 243 29.66 -2.93 -9.70
CA CYS A 243 29.16 -1.83 -10.53
C CYS A 243 28.88 -0.56 -9.68
N GLY A 244 29.03 -0.66 -8.36
CA GLY A 244 28.78 0.42 -7.41
C GLY A 244 27.32 0.53 -6.97
N ASN A 245 26.46 -0.41 -7.34
CA ASN A 245 25.07 -0.44 -6.89
C ASN A 245 24.98 -0.86 -5.43
N LEU A 246 24.04 -0.25 -4.71
CA LEU A 246 23.70 -0.69 -3.35
C LEU A 246 23.03 -2.07 -3.40
N GLU A 247 23.42 -2.96 -2.49
CA GLU A 247 22.77 -4.25 -2.28
C GLU A 247 21.98 -4.22 -0.96
N ASN A 248 21.83 -5.37 -0.28
CA ASN A 248 21.18 -5.44 1.02
C ASN A 248 22.15 -5.10 2.15
N VAL A 249 21.57 -4.98 3.35
CA VAL A 249 22.28 -4.69 4.59
C VAL A 249 23.47 -5.65 4.80
N TYR A 250 24.56 -5.10 5.32
CA TYR A 250 25.78 -5.84 5.63
C TYR A 250 25.53 -6.90 6.71
N SER A 251 26.10 -8.06 6.49
CA SER A 251 26.30 -9.11 7.50
C SER A 251 27.60 -9.82 7.19
N ALA A 252 28.33 -10.23 8.22
CA ALA A 252 29.47 -11.12 8.05
C ALA A 252 29.11 -12.42 7.32
N ASN A 253 27.84 -12.87 7.42
CA ASN A 253 27.32 -13.92 6.56
C ASN A 253 26.85 -13.33 5.21
N LYS A 254 27.81 -13.21 4.29
CA LYS A 254 27.59 -12.65 2.94
C LYS A 254 26.42 -13.28 2.19
N ASP A 255 26.22 -14.59 2.29
CA ASP A 255 25.13 -15.27 1.56
C ASP A 255 23.74 -14.88 2.08
N VAL A 256 23.61 -14.59 3.39
CA VAL A 256 22.35 -14.11 3.98
C VAL A 256 22.04 -12.70 3.47
N SER A 257 23.03 -11.80 3.48
CA SER A 257 22.88 -10.47 2.91
C SER A 257 22.54 -10.53 1.41
N TRP A 258 23.24 -11.35 0.62
CA TRP A 258 22.98 -11.41 -0.83
C TRP A 258 21.62 -12.02 -1.17
N ASN A 259 21.09 -12.89 -0.30
CA ASN A 259 19.74 -13.45 -0.39
C ASN A 259 19.37 -13.99 -1.79
N ASN A 260 20.25 -14.81 -2.38
CA ASN A 260 20.07 -15.35 -3.73
C ASN A 260 19.86 -14.27 -4.83
N GLY A 261 20.48 -13.10 -4.67
CA GLY A 261 20.35 -11.98 -5.59
C GLY A 261 19.01 -11.25 -5.49
N ARG A 262 18.31 -11.36 -4.36
CA ARG A 262 17.02 -10.69 -4.13
C ARG A 262 17.13 -9.62 -3.06
N VAL A 263 16.33 -8.57 -3.21
CA VAL A 263 16.16 -7.56 -2.17
C VAL A 263 15.51 -8.20 -0.94
N ILE A 264 15.99 -7.85 0.26
CA ILE A 264 15.39 -8.25 1.53
C ILE A 264 15.48 -7.09 2.52
N GLU A 265 14.46 -6.95 3.35
CA GLU A 265 14.43 -5.97 4.43
C GLU A 265 15.56 -6.23 5.44
N ALA A 266 16.05 -5.15 6.08
CA ALA A 266 17.18 -5.18 7.01
C ALA A 266 17.03 -6.25 8.11
N ASP A 267 15.86 -6.31 8.74
CA ASP A 267 15.53 -7.30 9.79
C ASP A 267 15.52 -8.76 9.29
N GLY A 268 15.39 -8.96 7.98
CA GLY A 268 15.52 -10.27 7.34
C GLY A 268 16.98 -10.72 7.19
N VAL A 269 17.94 -9.80 7.26
CA VAL A 269 19.39 -10.08 7.19
C VAL A 269 19.96 -10.33 8.58
N CYS A 270 19.81 -9.35 9.47
CA CYS A 270 20.24 -9.42 10.86
C CYS A 270 19.38 -8.48 11.72
N SER A 271 19.28 -8.75 13.01
CA SER A 271 18.45 -7.93 13.91
C SER A 271 19.04 -6.53 14.08
N ALA A 272 18.17 -5.52 14.14
CA ALA A 272 18.55 -4.17 14.52
C ALA A 272 19.39 -4.16 15.81
N ASN A 273 20.52 -3.45 15.81
CA ASN A 273 21.48 -3.48 16.91
C ASN A 273 21.91 -2.08 17.39
N ASP A 274 22.41 -2.01 18.63
CA ASP A 274 22.88 -0.80 19.32
C ASP A 274 24.37 -0.51 19.07
N GLY A 275 24.97 -1.09 18.02
CA GLY A 275 26.39 -0.99 17.72
C GLY A 275 27.27 -1.94 18.52
N SER A 276 26.67 -2.88 19.26
CA SER A 276 27.40 -3.97 19.93
C SER A 276 27.80 -5.11 18.99
N ASP A 277 27.15 -5.22 17.82
CA ASP A 277 27.44 -6.26 16.82
C ASP A 277 28.10 -5.64 15.58
N PRO A 278 29.44 -5.70 15.47
CA PRO A 278 30.15 -5.16 14.30
C PRO A 278 29.90 -5.98 13.03
N ASP A 279 29.31 -7.18 13.13
CA ASP A 279 29.05 -8.08 12.01
C ASP A 279 27.61 -7.96 11.46
N CYS A 280 26.85 -6.97 11.95
CA CYS A 280 25.50 -6.65 11.50
C CYS A 280 25.38 -5.17 11.12
N GLY A 281 24.95 -4.91 9.90
CA GLY A 281 24.77 -3.58 9.33
C GLY A 281 23.40 -2.95 9.59
N ASN A 282 22.48 -3.65 10.24
CA ASN A 282 21.15 -3.14 10.59
C ASN A 282 21.27 -2.26 11.85
N CYS A 283 21.62 -1.00 11.64
CA CYS A 283 21.81 -0.05 12.72
C CYS A 283 20.46 0.47 13.19
N ASN A 284 20.44 1.05 14.38
CA ASN A 284 19.21 1.59 14.93
C ASN A 284 19.52 2.82 15.77
N TYR A 285 19.21 3.97 15.19
CA TYR A 285 19.42 5.26 15.82
C TYR A 285 18.71 5.39 17.17
N LEU A 286 17.51 4.81 17.31
CA LEU A 286 16.75 4.83 18.57
C LEU A 286 17.34 3.91 19.64
N LEU A 287 18.04 2.84 19.23
CA LEU A 287 18.83 2.00 20.13
C LEU A 287 20.23 2.56 20.38
N GLY A 288 20.59 3.67 19.74
CA GLY A 288 21.86 4.34 19.94
C GLY A 288 22.97 3.89 18.98
N SER A 289 22.67 3.46 17.76
CA SER A 289 23.70 3.21 16.74
C SER A 289 23.43 3.86 15.40
N SER A 290 24.51 4.12 14.66
CA SER A 290 24.49 4.65 13.30
C SER A 290 25.71 4.16 12.54
N CYS A 291 25.61 4.06 11.22
CA CYS A 291 26.70 3.66 10.36
C CYS A 291 27.88 4.63 10.46
N ALA A 292 29.08 4.07 10.61
CA ALA A 292 30.33 4.82 10.57
C ALA A 292 31.44 4.01 9.89
N GLU A 293 32.42 4.74 9.37
CA GLU A 293 33.65 4.16 8.86
C GLU A 293 34.54 3.71 10.04
N TYR A 294 35.14 2.53 9.91
CA TYR A 294 36.00 1.97 10.91
C TYR A 294 37.46 2.46 10.74
N ASP A 295 37.89 3.40 11.59
CA ASP A 295 39.27 3.97 11.60
C ASP A 295 40.24 3.20 12.53
N GLY A 296 39.97 1.91 12.78
CA GLY A 296 40.73 1.15 13.78
C GLY A 296 42.09 0.63 13.30
N VAL A 297 43.15 0.93 14.06
CA VAL A 297 44.51 0.42 13.84
C VAL A 297 44.53 -1.11 13.96
N LEU A 298 44.94 -1.80 12.89
CA LEU A 298 45.11 -3.27 12.78
C LEU A 298 43.81 -4.11 12.74
N GLY A 299 42.63 -3.53 12.48
CA GLY A 299 41.39 -4.31 12.27
C GLY A 299 40.84 -4.99 13.53
N ILE A 300 41.30 -4.61 14.73
CA ILE A 300 40.87 -5.24 15.99
C ILE A 300 39.57 -4.60 16.50
N GLY A 301 38.46 -5.34 16.43
CA GLY A 301 37.15 -4.90 16.89
C GLY A 301 36.27 -4.24 15.82
N GLY A 302 36.71 -4.28 14.56
CA GLY A 302 35.92 -3.87 13.41
C GLY A 302 35.07 -5.02 12.83
N PRO A 303 34.35 -4.73 11.72
CA PRO A 303 33.56 -5.74 11.01
C PRO A 303 34.46 -6.85 10.45
N SER A 304 33.90 -8.06 10.32
CA SER A 304 34.61 -9.19 9.69
C SER A 304 34.99 -8.94 8.23
N ASP A 305 34.22 -8.13 7.51
CA ASP A 305 34.45 -7.77 6.11
C ASP A 305 33.94 -6.34 5.83
N GLY A 306 34.60 -5.63 4.92
CA GLY A 306 34.31 -4.21 4.63
C GLY A 306 34.89 -3.20 5.65
N GLU A 307 34.55 -1.93 5.44
CA GLU A 307 35.15 -0.78 6.14
C GLU A 307 34.16 -0.01 7.03
N TYR A 308 32.90 -0.45 7.06
CA TYR A 308 31.81 0.24 7.74
C TYR A 308 31.11 -0.69 8.74
N TYR A 309 30.61 -0.13 9.84
CA TYR A 309 29.91 -0.86 10.89
C TYR A 309 28.90 0.04 11.61
N CYS A 310 28.00 -0.56 12.38
CA CYS A 310 27.13 0.19 13.29
C CYS A 310 27.94 0.66 14.50
N GLN A 311 28.26 1.95 14.55
CA GLN A 311 28.94 2.57 15.68
C GLN A 311 27.93 3.00 16.74
N LYS A 312 28.31 2.84 18.01
CA LYS A 312 27.60 3.43 19.14
C LYS A 312 27.60 4.96 19.05
N THR A 313 26.41 5.53 19.11
CA THR A 313 26.15 6.99 19.19
C THR A 313 25.98 7.48 20.63
N GLU A 314 26.18 6.59 21.61
CA GLU A 314 26.21 6.94 23.03
C GLU A 314 27.43 7.79 23.36
N CYS A 315 27.23 8.82 24.18
CA CYS A 315 28.31 9.67 24.65
C CYS A 315 28.71 9.30 26.08
N VAL A 316 29.95 9.62 26.46
CA VAL A 316 30.39 9.51 27.85
C VAL A 316 30.53 10.92 28.43
N ASP A 317 29.80 11.21 29.51
CA ASP A 317 29.88 12.50 30.19
C ASP A 317 31.17 12.67 31.02
N ASP A 318 31.37 13.86 31.57
CA ASP A 318 32.54 14.20 32.40
C ASP A 318 32.64 13.41 33.71
N GLN A 319 31.58 12.70 34.10
CA GLN A 319 31.53 11.83 35.27
C GLN A 319 31.70 10.35 34.91
N GLY A 320 31.84 10.03 33.61
CA GLY A 320 31.95 8.67 33.11
C GLY A 320 30.61 7.96 32.94
N ASN A 321 29.48 8.66 32.96
CA ASN A 321 28.18 8.06 32.68
C ASN A 321 27.92 8.04 31.18
N GLU A 322 27.39 6.92 30.69
CA GLU A 322 26.86 6.79 29.34
C GLU A 322 25.59 7.65 29.20
N ARG A 323 25.47 8.31 28.05
CA ARG A 323 24.38 9.20 27.67
C ARG A 323 23.85 8.73 26.34
N PHE A 324 22.54 8.49 26.26
CA PHE A 324 21.92 8.13 25.00
C PHE A 324 21.96 9.30 24.02
N ASN A 325 21.97 8.98 22.73
CA ASN A 325 21.91 9.99 21.69
C ASN A 325 20.64 10.84 21.84
N GLY A 326 20.78 12.17 21.73
CA GLY A 326 19.70 13.13 21.99
C GLY A 326 19.48 13.50 23.46
N GLU A 327 20.14 12.84 24.42
CA GLU A 327 20.07 13.27 25.82
C GLU A 327 20.77 14.62 26.03
N SER A 328 20.17 15.41 26.93
CA SER A 328 20.77 16.66 27.40
C SER A 328 20.87 16.70 28.91
N TRP A 329 21.97 17.27 29.41
CA TRP A 329 22.22 17.45 30.84
C TRP A 329 22.90 18.78 31.14
N CYS A 330 22.82 19.20 32.40
CA CYS A 330 23.36 20.48 32.82
C CYS A 330 24.76 20.33 33.41
N GLY A 331 25.72 21.08 32.84
CA GLY A 331 27.05 21.27 33.37
C GLY A 331 27.18 22.62 34.08
N TYR A 332 27.96 22.66 35.17
CA TYR A 332 28.15 23.86 35.99
C TYR A 332 29.62 24.09 36.32
N ASP A 333 30.10 25.34 36.22
CA ASP A 333 31.47 25.71 36.61
C ASP A 333 31.75 25.60 38.12
N GLY A 334 30.71 25.44 38.94
CA GLY A 334 30.83 25.40 40.39
C GLY A 334 29.59 24.85 41.08
N LYS A 335 29.59 24.87 42.42
CA LYS A 335 28.43 24.46 43.22
C LYS A 335 27.27 25.41 42.97
N VAL A 336 26.11 24.84 42.66
CA VAL A 336 24.88 25.60 42.40
C VAL A 336 23.88 25.48 43.55
N GLY A 337 23.08 26.53 43.75
CA GLY A 337 22.00 26.55 44.72
C GLY A 337 22.39 27.03 46.12
N GLY A 338 21.40 27.46 46.90
CA GLY A 338 21.61 27.93 48.28
C GLY A 338 22.49 29.17 48.42
N GLY A 339 22.69 29.95 47.33
CA GLY A 339 23.58 31.12 47.32
C GLY A 339 25.07 30.78 47.22
N LEU A 340 25.40 29.54 46.83
CA LEU A 340 26.78 29.08 46.66
C LEU A 340 27.33 29.36 45.25
N ASP A 341 26.50 29.91 44.38
CA ASP A 341 26.83 30.25 43.00
C ASP A 341 27.92 31.33 42.95
N ALA A 342 29.10 30.96 42.45
CA ALA A 342 30.22 31.89 42.33
C ALA A 342 29.91 33.06 41.38
N VAL A 343 30.53 34.21 41.64
CA VAL A 343 30.45 35.37 40.74
C VAL A 343 31.22 35.04 39.46
N GLY A 344 30.54 35.11 38.31
CA GLY A 344 31.12 34.78 37.01
C GLY A 344 31.01 33.31 36.60
N SER A 345 30.38 32.43 37.40
CA SER A 345 30.13 31.05 36.97
C SER A 345 29.08 30.98 35.85
N ARG A 346 29.30 30.07 34.90
CA ARG A 346 28.37 29.80 33.79
C ARG A 346 27.70 28.44 33.94
N HIS A 347 26.54 28.33 33.31
CA HIS A 347 25.79 27.09 33.18
C HIS A 347 25.84 26.68 31.71
N PHE A 348 25.95 25.39 31.48
CA PHE A 348 26.05 24.81 30.14
C PHE A 348 24.98 23.74 29.99
N ARG A 349 24.33 23.74 28.83
CA ARG A 349 23.57 22.60 28.36
C ARG A 349 24.53 21.73 27.54
N LYS A 350 24.74 20.50 27.98
CA LYS A 350 25.47 19.49 27.24
C LYS A 350 24.45 18.61 26.53
N LEU A 351 24.71 18.26 25.28
CA LEU A 351 23.87 17.38 24.47
C LEU A 351 24.75 16.26 23.94
N CYS A 352 24.25 15.03 23.96
CA CYS A 352 24.85 13.94 23.22
C CYS A 352 24.26 13.93 21.81
N ILE A 353 25.10 14.09 20.79
CA ILE A 353 24.71 13.98 19.38
C ILE A 353 25.75 13.11 18.68
N ASP A 354 25.32 11.95 18.19
CA ASP A 354 26.13 11.04 17.37
C ASP A 354 27.47 10.65 18.01
N GLY A 355 27.45 10.34 19.31
CA GLY A 355 28.63 9.98 20.09
C GLY A 355 29.48 11.18 20.54
N GLU A 356 29.14 12.40 20.11
CA GLU A 356 29.83 13.63 20.50
C GLU A 356 29.05 14.44 21.54
N VAL A 357 29.76 14.95 22.55
CA VAL A 357 29.19 15.86 23.54
C VAL A 357 29.29 17.30 23.03
N ILE A 358 28.17 17.85 22.58
CA ILE A 358 28.04 19.26 22.22
C ILE A 358 27.76 20.08 23.47
N VAL A 359 28.53 21.14 23.69
CA VAL A 359 28.40 22.03 24.85
C VAL A 359 27.90 23.40 24.41
N GLU A 360 26.70 23.76 24.86
CA GLU A 360 26.08 25.06 24.61
C GLU A 360 26.04 25.86 25.91
N ALA A 361 26.52 27.11 25.87
CA ALA A 361 26.42 28.01 27.01
C ALA A 361 24.99 28.55 27.13
N CYS A 362 24.39 28.45 28.32
CA CYS A 362 23.14 29.16 28.61
C CYS A 362 23.39 30.68 28.61
N SER A 363 22.33 31.47 28.36
CA SER A 363 22.42 32.94 28.29
C SER A 363 23.23 33.58 29.44
N ASP A 364 24.07 34.56 29.09
CA ASP A 364 24.95 35.26 30.04
C ASP A 364 24.16 35.82 31.24
N PHE A 365 24.85 35.94 32.37
CA PHE A 365 24.27 36.40 33.64
C PHE A 365 23.14 35.52 34.22
N ARG A 366 23.05 34.25 33.81
CA ARG A 366 22.02 33.30 34.28
C ARG A 366 20.60 33.78 33.92
N ASN A 367 20.45 34.46 32.77
CA ASN A 367 19.15 34.87 32.24
C ASN A 367 18.33 33.69 31.68
N GLU A 368 18.88 32.49 31.71
CA GLU A 368 18.25 31.26 31.25
C GLU A 368 18.54 30.11 32.23
N LEU A 369 17.52 29.29 32.48
CA LEU A 369 17.63 28.07 33.27
C LEU A 369 18.17 26.96 32.38
N CYS A 370 19.19 26.25 32.84
CA CYS A 370 19.59 25.02 32.17
C CYS A 370 18.50 23.96 32.39
N ILE A 371 17.92 23.49 31.29
CA ILE A 371 16.89 22.45 31.30
C ILE A 371 17.50 21.22 30.63
N SER A 372 17.44 20.09 31.34
CA SER A 372 17.80 18.76 30.84
C SER A 372 16.54 18.02 30.38
N GLY A 373 16.68 17.18 29.37
CA GLY A 373 15.62 16.32 28.86
C GLY A 373 16.17 15.25 27.92
N SER A 374 15.35 14.23 27.67
CA SER A 374 15.54 13.21 26.64
C SER A 374 14.48 13.41 25.55
N ILE A 375 14.82 13.09 24.30
CA ILE A 375 13.87 13.03 23.18
C ILE A 375 13.11 11.71 23.22
#